data_AF-A0A7J6U5J9-F1
#
_entry.id   AF-A0A7J6U5J9-F1
#
_cell.length_a   1.000
_cell.length_b   1.000
_cell.length_c   1.000
_cell.angle_alpha   90.00
_cell.angle_beta   90.00
_cell.angle_gamma   90.00
#
_symmetry.space_group_name_H-M   'P 1'
#
loop_
_entity.id
_entity.type
_entity.pdbx_description
1 polymer ?
#
loop_
_entity_poly.entity_id
_entity_poly.type
_entity_poly.pdbx_seq_one_letter_code
_entity_poly.pdbx_strand_id
1 'polypeptide(L)'
;MSISSSIIRTSPAQSTIDASADDDDLPFVSMQAKNRFFVGRVDLEDGIATLITYDHQSVELPLSLLPDQLVVGEVLSMKVHRDPSAEDKRMQRIFQLQNDIAEYLRERETTALDREEGGDGDAL
;
A
#
# COMPACT_ATOMS: atom_id res chain seq x y z
N MET A 1 68.33 -21.12 -0.14
CA MET A 1 68.03 -20.37 -1.37
C MET A 1 66.73 -20.90 -1.95
N SER A 2 65.66 -20.11 -1.85
CA SER A 2 64.54 -19.94 -2.79
C SER A 2 63.34 -19.44 -2.01
N ILE A 3 62.86 -18.28 -2.44
CA ILE A 3 61.69 -17.58 -1.93
C ILE A 3 60.57 -17.91 -2.94
N SER A 4 59.39 -18.28 -2.47
CA SER A 4 58.18 -18.22 -3.29
C SER A 4 57.02 -17.76 -2.42
N SER A 5 56.59 -16.54 -2.72
CA SER A 5 55.48 -15.81 -2.13
C SER A 5 54.15 -16.38 -2.63
N SER A 6 53.13 -16.44 -1.78
CA SER A 6 51.73 -16.35 -2.17
C SER A 6 50.88 -15.89 -0.99
N ILE A 7 49.88 -15.08 -1.31
CA ILE A 7 49.27 -14.02 -0.53
C ILE A 7 48.31 -14.52 0.56
N ILE A 8 48.33 -13.83 1.70
CA ILE A 8 47.39 -13.93 2.81
C ILE A 8 46.01 -13.42 2.35
N ARG A 9 44.97 -14.26 2.49
CA ARG A 9 43.61 -13.77 2.78
C ARG A 9 43.11 -14.48 4.02
N THR A 10 43.17 -13.75 5.12
CA THR A 10 42.47 -13.99 6.37
C THR A 10 40.95 -14.00 6.10
N SER A 11 40.32 -15.16 6.23
CA SER A 11 38.87 -15.26 6.35
C SER A 11 38.48 -14.97 7.81
N PRO A 12 37.69 -13.93 8.08
CA PRO A 12 37.20 -13.68 9.43
C PRO A 12 36.03 -14.62 9.76
N ALA A 13 36.15 -15.22 10.94
CA ALA A 13 35.12 -15.65 11.87
C ALA A 13 33.72 -15.99 11.32
N GLN A 14 33.35 -17.26 11.49
CA GLN A 14 31.98 -17.65 11.79
C GLN A 14 31.48 -16.82 12.98
N SER A 15 30.67 -15.80 12.70
CA SER A 15 29.84 -15.16 13.71
C SER A 15 28.46 -15.79 13.57
N THR A 16 28.14 -16.67 14.52
CA THR A 16 26.77 -17.01 14.87
C THR A 16 26.05 -15.71 15.21
N ILE A 17 25.34 -15.13 14.24
CA ILE A 17 24.30 -14.17 14.54
C ILE A 17 23.14 -15.02 15.02
N ASP A 18 23.13 -15.28 16.33
CA ASP A 18 21.90 -15.47 17.06
C ASP A 18 20.99 -14.33 16.62
N ALA A 19 19.96 -14.66 15.84
CA ALA A 19 18.82 -13.81 15.69
C ALA A 19 18.15 -13.80 17.07
N SER A 20 18.68 -12.99 17.99
CA SER A 20 17.87 -12.45 19.05
C SER A 20 16.70 -11.79 18.33
N ALA A 21 15.54 -12.44 18.50
CA ALA A 21 14.26 -11.79 18.35
C ALA A 21 14.24 -10.66 19.38
N ASP A 22 14.92 -9.58 19.07
CA ASP A 22 14.64 -8.29 19.64
C ASP A 22 13.31 -7.89 19.00
N ASP A 23 12.26 -8.29 19.71
CA ASP A 23 10.91 -7.72 19.72
C ASP A 23 11.03 -6.20 19.90
N ASP A 24 11.50 -5.51 18.86
CA ASP A 24 11.09 -4.13 18.59
C ASP A 24 9.66 -4.21 18.06
N ASP A 25 8.77 -4.68 18.94
CA ASP A 25 7.32 -4.60 18.88
C ASP A 25 6.97 -3.12 19.06
N LEU A 26 7.32 -2.34 18.03
CA LEU A 26 6.99 -0.93 17.97
C LEU A 26 5.48 -0.83 18.15
N PRO A 27 4.98 0.08 19.01
CA PRO A 27 3.57 0.18 19.26
C PRO A 27 2.91 0.66 17.98
N PHE A 28 2.41 -0.28 17.18
CA PHE A 28 1.28 -0.01 16.31
C PHE A 28 0.17 0.38 17.26
N VAL A 29 0.14 1.66 17.64
CA VAL A 29 -0.96 2.28 18.35
C VAL A 29 -2.16 1.84 17.55
N SER A 30 -2.96 0.94 18.13
CA SER A 30 -4.21 0.51 17.53
C SER A 30 -5.06 1.78 17.47
N MET A 31 -4.97 2.53 16.39
CA MET A 31 -5.78 3.73 16.15
C MET A 31 -7.18 3.21 15.84
N GLN A 32 -7.84 2.78 16.90
CA GLN A 32 -9.24 2.45 16.93
C GLN A 32 -9.94 3.69 17.46
N ALA A 33 -10.59 4.42 16.57
CA ALA A 33 -11.41 5.55 16.94
C ALA A 33 -12.86 5.05 17.07
N LYS A 34 -13.44 5.20 18.26
CA LYS A 34 -14.88 4.99 18.47
C LYS A 34 -15.54 6.33 18.69
N ASN A 35 -16.24 6.81 17.66
CA ASN A 35 -16.93 8.08 17.70
C ASN A 35 -18.44 7.87 17.66
N ARG A 36 -19.16 8.82 18.26
CA ARG A 36 -20.61 8.90 18.20
C ARG A 36 -21.00 10.12 17.40
N PHE A 37 -21.91 9.93 16.47
CA PHE A 37 -22.38 10.94 15.54
C PHE A 37 -23.89 11.07 15.65
N PHE A 38 -24.39 12.29 15.57
CA PHE A 38 -25.78 12.60 15.36
C PHE A 38 -26.06 12.72 13.87
N VAL A 39 -27.15 12.13 13.41
CA VAL A 39 -27.64 12.35 12.05
C VAL A 39 -28.25 13.75 11.98
N GLY A 40 -27.55 14.69 11.35
CA GLY A 40 -28.00 16.07 11.23
C GLY A 40 -28.97 16.27 10.07
N ARG A 41 -28.58 15.82 8.88
CA ARG A 41 -29.40 15.92 7.66
C ARG A 41 -29.23 14.66 6.83
N VAL A 42 -30.29 14.25 6.15
CA VAL A 42 -30.28 13.18 5.16
C VAL A 42 -30.75 13.77 3.85
N ASP A 43 -29.90 13.70 2.83
CA ASP A 43 -30.20 14.12 1.48
C ASP A 43 -30.35 12.89 0.59
N LEU A 44 -31.61 12.56 0.25
CA LEU A 44 -31.93 11.40 -0.56
C LEU A 44 -31.66 11.62 -2.05
N GLU A 45 -31.61 12.87 -2.51
CA GLU A 45 -31.38 13.20 -3.92
C GLU A 45 -29.90 13.02 -4.27
N ASP A 46 -29.01 13.54 -3.42
CA ASP A 46 -27.57 13.41 -3.59
C ASP A 46 -27.01 12.11 -2.98
N GLY A 47 -27.83 11.40 -2.19
CA GLY A 47 -27.44 10.15 -1.54
C GLY A 47 -26.39 10.34 -0.44
N ILE A 48 -26.45 11.46 0.29
CA ILE A 48 -25.49 11.86 1.32
C ILE A 48 -26.21 12.11 2.65
N ALA A 49 -25.60 11.70 3.76
CA ALA A 49 -25.99 12.15 5.10
C ALA A 49 -24.90 13.02 5.72
N THR A 50 -25.32 14.06 6.43
CA THR A 50 -24.47 14.88 7.29
C THR A 50 -24.52 14.33 8.71
N LEU A 51 -23.37 13.89 9.20
CA LEU A 51 -23.16 13.42 10.55
C LEU A 51 -22.44 14.49 11.38
N ILE A 52 -22.87 14.69 12.62
CA ILE A 52 -22.35 15.73 13.50
C ILE A 52 -21.83 15.11 14.80
N THR A 53 -20.62 15.45 15.23
CA THR A 53 -20.06 14.99 16.50
C THR A 53 -20.47 15.90 17.67
N TYR A 54 -20.20 15.46 18.91
CA TYR A 54 -20.45 16.28 20.10
C TYR A 54 -19.62 17.56 20.17
N ASP A 55 -18.43 17.57 19.55
CA ASP A 55 -17.55 18.72 19.45
C ASP A 55 -17.83 19.57 18.20
N HIS A 56 -19.02 19.43 17.61
CA HIS A 56 -19.51 20.22 16.48
C HIS A 56 -18.71 20.05 15.18
N GLN A 57 -18.00 18.94 15.01
CA GLN A 57 -17.43 18.57 13.71
C GLN A 57 -18.54 17.98 12.84
N SER A 58 -18.50 18.29 11.55
CA SER A 58 -19.43 17.73 10.56
C SER A 58 -18.68 16.84 9.58
N VAL A 59 -19.30 15.72 9.22
CA VAL A 59 -18.77 14.76 8.25
C VAL A 59 -19.90 14.37 7.31
N GLU A 60 -19.64 14.43 6.01
CA GLU A 60 -20.56 13.97 4.99
C GLU A 60 -20.21 12.54 4.59
N LEU A 61 -21.19 11.64 4.65
CA LEU A 61 -21.02 10.24 4.26
C LEU A 61 -22.09 9.83 3.24
N PRO A 62 -21.72 9.01 2.24
CA PRO A 62 -22.69 8.37 1.37
C PRO A 62 -23.68 7.52 2.16
N LEU A 63 -24.97 7.57 1.81
CA LEU A 63 -26.00 6.75 2.43
C LEU A 63 -25.74 5.24 2.26
N SER A 64 -25.04 4.84 1.20
CA SER A 64 -24.65 3.44 0.96
C SER A 64 -23.69 2.86 2.00
N LEU A 65 -23.01 3.71 2.76
CA LEU A 65 -22.12 3.29 3.86
C LEU A 65 -22.82 3.31 5.22
N LEU A 66 -24.07 3.76 5.26
CA LEU A 66 -24.87 3.90 6.47
C LEU A 66 -25.96 2.81 6.53
N PRO A 67 -26.49 2.53 7.71
CA PRO A 67 -27.62 1.61 7.84
C PRO A 67 -28.87 2.12 7.10
N ASP A 68 -29.64 1.21 6.49
CA ASP A 68 -30.80 1.55 5.66
C ASP A 68 -31.89 2.38 6.37
N GLN A 69 -32.01 2.22 7.69
CA GLN A 69 -33.03 2.89 8.50
C GLN A 69 -32.41 4.05 9.26
N LEU A 70 -31.97 5.08 8.54
CA LEU A 70 -31.36 6.26 9.14
C LEU A 70 -32.41 7.32 9.46
N VAL A 71 -32.55 7.68 10.74
CA VAL A 71 -33.48 8.74 11.18
C VAL A 71 -32.72 9.99 11.59
N VAL A 72 -33.17 11.16 11.13
CA VAL A 72 -32.61 12.45 11.56
C VAL A 72 -32.75 12.61 13.07
N GLY A 73 -31.66 12.99 13.73
CA GLY A 73 -31.56 13.09 15.19
C GLY A 73 -31.10 11.80 15.88
N GLU A 74 -30.98 10.68 15.15
CA GLU A 74 -30.46 9.43 15.70
C GLU A 74 -28.96 9.52 15.99
N VAL A 75 -28.50 8.72 16.97
CA VAL A 75 -27.07 8.60 17.31
C VAL A 75 -26.48 7.33 16.72
N LEU A 76 -25.55 7.49 15.79
CA LEU A 76 -24.75 6.41 15.23
C LEU A 76 -23.44 6.25 16.00
N SER A 77 -23.04 5.00 16.25
CA SER A 77 -21.70 4.68 16.72
C SER A 77 -20.86 4.17 15.56
N MET A 78 -19.81 4.90 15.21
CA MET A 78 -18.84 4.47 14.20
C MET A 78 -17.55 4.01 14.89
N LYS A 79 -17.05 2.84 14.45
CA LYS A 79 -15.75 2.32 14.85
C LYS A 79 -14.86 2.30 13.62
N VAL A 80 -13.80 3.10 13.65
CA VAL A 80 -12.78 3.12 12.62
C VAL A 80 -11.58 2.35 13.16
N HIS A 81 -11.08 1.39 12.38
CA HIS A 81 -9.89 0.63 12.72
C HIS A 81 -8.99 0.55 11.49
N ARG A 82 -7.68 0.55 11.74
CA ARG A 82 -6.69 0.22 10.72
C ARG A 82 -6.70 -1.30 10.49
N ASP A 83 -6.60 -1.72 9.24
CA ASP A 83 -6.42 -3.12 8.84
C ASP A 83 -5.04 -3.29 8.17
N PRO A 84 -3.99 -3.64 8.93
CA PRO A 84 -2.65 -3.83 8.38
C PRO A 84 -2.59 -4.96 7.34
N SER A 85 -3.39 -6.00 7.49
CA SER A 85 -3.38 -7.13 6.55
C SER A 85 -3.90 -6.71 5.18
N ALA A 86 -4.95 -5.89 5.14
CA ALA A 86 -5.46 -5.32 3.91
C ALA A 86 -4.45 -4.34 3.28
N GLU A 87 -3.75 -3.55 4.09
CA GLU A 87 -2.69 -2.64 3.62
C GLU A 87 -1.52 -3.41 2.99
N ASP A 88 -1.02 -4.46 3.65
CA ASP A 88 0.07 -5.28 3.13
C ASP A 88 -0.29 -5.94 1.80
N LYS A 89 -1.49 -6.52 1.71
CA LYS A 89 -2.02 -7.09 0.45
C LYS A 89 -2.13 -6.04 -0.64
N ARG A 90 -2.56 -4.83 -0.31
CA ARG A 90 -2.63 -3.72 -1.26
C ARG A 90 -1.24 -3.32 -1.75
N MET A 91 -0.26 -3.23 -0.85
CA MET A 91 1.13 -2.91 -1.22
C MET A 91 1.71 -3.96 -2.16
N GLN A 92 1.55 -5.26 -1.84
CA GLN A 92 2.01 -6.35 -2.71
C GLN A 92 1.40 -6.25 -4.11
N ARG A 93 0.10 -5.95 -4.20
CA ARG A 93 -0.58 -5.78 -5.49
C ARG A 93 -0.06 -4.58 -6.27
N ILE A 94 0.26 -3.48 -5.60
CA ILE A 94 0.85 -2.31 -6.24
C ILE A 94 2.22 -2.64 -6.81
N PHE A 95 3.08 -3.33 -6.06
CA PHE A 95 4.40 -3.75 -6.55
C PHE A 95 4.32 -4.72 -7.72
N GLN A 96 3.38 -5.66 -7.68
CA GLN A 96 3.11 -6.55 -8.83
C GLN A 96 2.75 -5.74 -10.07
N LEU A 97 1.77 -4.83 -9.95
CA LEU A 97 1.35 -4.00 -11.09
C LEU A 97 2.51 -3.14 -11.64
N GLN A 98 3.37 -2.60 -10.77
CA GLN A 98 4.54 -1.84 -11.19
C GLN A 98 5.54 -2.71 -11.96
N ASN A 99 5.77 -3.95 -11.51
CA ASN A 99 6.63 -4.89 -12.22
C ASN A 99 6.03 -5.29 -13.57
N ASP A 100 4.73 -5.57 -13.64
CA ASP A 100 4.03 -5.92 -14.89
C ASP A 100 4.15 -4.78 -15.93
N ILE A 101 3.98 -3.53 -15.48
CA ILE A 101 4.15 -2.35 -16.34
C ILE A 101 5.61 -2.22 -16.82
N ALA A 102 6.57 -2.43 -15.92
CA ALA A 102 7.98 -2.34 -16.26
C ALA A 102 8.41 -3.41 -17.27
N GLU A 103 7.91 -4.64 -17.10
CA GLU A 103 8.12 -5.75 -18.04
C GLU A 103 7.51 -5.45 -19.40
N TYR A 104 6.23 -5.06 -19.43
CA TYR A 104 5.54 -4.68 -20.67
C TYR A 104 6.27 -3.58 -21.46
N LEU A 105 6.79 -2.56 -20.77
CA LEU A 105 7.54 -1.48 -21.42
C LEU A 105 8.90 -1.94 -21.95
N ARG A 106 9.62 -2.83 -21.24
CA ARG A 106 10.88 -3.41 -21.73
C ARG A 106 10.67 -4.28 -22.98
N GLU A 107 9.63 -5.10 -22.98
CA GLU A 107 9.27 -5.93 -24.14
C GLU A 107 8.90 -5.07 -25.35
N ARG A 108 8.22 -3.94 -25.13
CA ARG A 108 7.89 -3.00 -26.20
C ARG A 108 9.12 -2.29 -26.78
N GLU A 109 10.09 -1.92 -25.94
CA GLU A 109 11.33 -1.26 -26.39
C GLU A 109 12.21 -2.21 -27.21
N THR A 110 12.37 -3.46 -26.76
CA THR A 110 13.10 -4.50 -27.52
C THR A 110 12.47 -4.80 -28.88
N THR A 111 11.14 -4.95 -28.93
CA THR A 111 10.40 -5.18 -30.19
C THR A 111 10.49 -3.98 -31.14
N ALA A 112 10.63 -2.75 -30.63
CA ALA A 112 10.80 -1.56 -31.45
C ALA A 112 12.18 -1.50 -32.11
N LEU A 113 13.23 -1.96 -31.42
CA LEU A 113 14.60 -2.00 -31.92
C LEU A 113 14.79 -3.08 -33.01
N ASP A 114 14.15 -4.24 -32.84
CA ASP A 114 14.19 -5.32 -33.85
C ASP A 114 13.50 -4.94 -35.18
N ARG A 115 12.64 -3.91 -35.17
CA ARG A 115 11.92 -3.46 -36.36
C ARG A 115 12.73 -2.47 -37.21
N GLU A 116 13.73 -1.80 -36.64
CA GLU A 116 14.56 -0.82 -37.36
C GLU A 116 15.79 -1.45 -38.06
N GLU A 117 16.26 -2.63 -37.65
CA GLU A 117 17.37 -3.31 -38.33
C GLU A 117 16.95 -4.18 -39.55
N GLY A 118 15.64 -4.33 -39.81
CA GLY A 118 15.10 -5.11 -40.94
C GLY A 118 14.75 -4.31 -42.20
N GLY A 119 15.05 -3.01 -42.26
CA GLY A 119 14.72 -2.13 -43.38
C GLY A 119 15.82 -2.06 -44.44
N ASP A 120 15.78 -2.99 -45.39
CA ASP A 120 16.43 -3.02 -46.72
C ASP A 120 17.46 -1.93 -47.06
N GLY A 121 18.72 -2.34 -47.02
CA GLY A 121 19.72 -1.93 -47.99
C GLY A 121 19.55 -2.69 -49.30
N ASP A 122 18.52 -2.34 -50.08
CA ASP A 122 18.44 -2.72 -51.50
C ASP A 122 17.86 -1.56 -52.34
N ALA A 123 18.77 -0.77 -52.90
CA ALA A 123 18.49 0.16 -54.00
C ALA A 123 19.79 0.36 -54.79
N LEU A 124 20.09 -0.61 -55.65
CA LEU A 124 21.00 -0.46 -56.78
C LEU A 124 20.30 0.21 -57.97
#